data_AF-A0A842MDY3-F1
#
_entry.id   AF-A0A842MDY3-F1
#
_cell.length_a   1.000
_cell.length_b   1.000
_cell.length_c   1.000
_cell.angle_alpha   90.00
_cell.angle_beta   90.00
_cell.angle_gamma   90.00
#
_symmetry.space_group_name_H-M   'P 1'
#
loop_
_entity.id
_entity.type
_entity.pdbx_description
1 polymer ?
#
loop_
_entity_poly.entity_id
_entity_poly.type
_entity_poly.pdbx_seq_one_letter_code
_entity_poly.pdbx_strand_id
1 'polypeptide(L)'
;MRSEILIERDYESRETAETVMRAVLPDNREAPADTEIKISISGKRLLIKIISSGDLPSFLRTVDDLLFCIQTAERAIASLDSDPNPRG
;
A
#
# COMPACT_ATOMS: atom_id res chain seq x y z
N MET A 1 9.19 21.70 -6.11
CA MET A 1 8.39 21.05 -7.18
C MET A 1 7.33 20.23 -6.47
N ARG A 2 6.09 20.18 -6.96
CA ARG A 2 5.07 19.31 -6.36
C ARG A 2 4.92 18.07 -7.24
N SER A 3 5.16 16.90 -6.64
CA SER A 3 5.01 15.59 -7.29
C SER A 3 3.79 14.88 -6.71
N GLU A 4 3.04 14.20 -7.56
CA GLU A 4 1.82 13.48 -7.17
C GLU A 4 1.73 12.16 -7.94
N ILE A 5 1.42 11.07 -7.24
CA ILE A 5 1.13 9.75 -7.81
C ILE A 5 -0.19 9.23 -7.22
N LEU A 6 -0.96 8.56 -8.07
CA LEU A 6 -2.12 7.77 -7.70
C LEU A 6 -1.85 6.31 -8.09
N ILE A 7 -1.95 5.41 -7.12
CA ILE A 7 -1.88 3.97 -7.31
C ILE A 7 -3.28 3.41 -7.08
N GLU A 8 -3.77 2.62 -8.04
CA GLU A 8 -5.05 1.91 -7.94
C GLU A 8 -4.80 0.41 -8.07
N ARG A 9 -5.35 -0.37 -7.15
CA ARG A 9 -5.30 -1.84 -7.19
C ARG A 9 -6.66 -2.44 -6.91
N ASP A 10 -7.15 -3.20 -7.89
CA ASP A 10 -8.37 -3.99 -7.75
C ASP A 10 -8.04 -5.37 -7.15
N TYR A 11 -8.81 -5.76 -6.14
CA TYR A 11 -8.74 -7.08 -5.52
C TYR A 11 -9.98 -7.90 -5.86
N GLU A 12 -9.92 -9.20 -5.56
CA GLU A 12 -11.04 -10.12 -5.74
C GLU A 12 -12.21 -9.77 -4.82
N SER A 13 -11.91 -9.37 -3.59
CA SER A 13 -12.89 -9.00 -2.58
C SER A 13 -12.50 -7.70 -1.84
N ARG A 14 -13.49 -7.06 -1.22
CA ARG A 14 -13.26 -5.94 -0.30
C ARG A 14 -12.38 -6.35 0.88
N GLU A 15 -12.57 -7.55 1.39
CA GLU A 15 -11.82 -8.07 2.55
C GLU A 15 -10.32 -8.21 2.23
N THR A 16 -9.99 -8.70 1.03
CA THR A 16 -8.61 -8.77 0.55
C THR A 16 -8.01 -7.36 0.46
N ALA A 17 -8.74 -6.41 -0.12
CA ALA A 17 -8.29 -5.02 -0.24
C ALA A 17 -8.02 -4.37 1.13
N GLU A 18 -8.92 -4.58 2.09
CA GLU A 18 -8.75 -4.09 3.46
C GLU A 18 -7.59 -4.77 4.19
N THR A 19 -7.35 -6.05 3.95
CA THR A 19 -6.23 -6.79 4.53
C THR A 19 -4.90 -6.28 4.00
N VAL A 20 -4.79 -6.06 2.68
CA VAL A 20 -3.61 -5.41 2.10
C VAL A 20 -3.45 -4.00 2.67
N MET A 21 -4.51 -3.19 2.71
CA MET A 21 -4.47 -1.84 3.31
C MET A 21 -3.90 -1.86 4.72
N ARG A 22 -4.35 -2.78 5.58
CA ARG A 22 -3.85 -2.91 6.96
C ARG A 22 -2.39 -3.31 7.01
N ALA A 23 -1.93 -4.15 6.09
CA ALA A 23 -0.53 -4.59 6.02
C ALA A 23 0.41 -3.50 5.48
N VAL A 24 -0.09 -2.60 4.63
CA VAL A 24 0.71 -1.54 3.99
C VAL A 24 0.49 -0.15 4.59
N LEU A 25 -0.43 -0.02 5.55
CA LEU A 25 -0.66 1.22 6.27
C LEU A 25 0.67 1.63 6.91
N PRO A 26 1.26 2.76 6.47
CA PRO A 26 2.47 3.23 7.10
C PRO A 26 2.14 3.54 8.56
N ASP A 27 2.93 2.99 9.48
CA ASP A 27 3.03 3.63 10.79
C ASP A 27 3.54 5.04 10.49
N ASN A 28 2.72 6.07 10.73
CA ASN A 28 2.93 7.47 10.30
C ASN A 28 4.15 8.15 10.96
N ARG A 29 5.13 7.37 11.43
CA ARG A 29 6.34 7.80 12.10
C ARG A 29 7.51 8.05 11.14
N GLU A 30 7.50 7.53 9.91
CA GLU A 30 8.66 7.58 9.00
C GLU A 30 8.43 8.35 7.68
N ALA A 31 7.25 8.91 7.44
CA ALA A 31 7.06 9.76 6.27
C ALA A 31 7.94 11.03 6.39
N PRO A 32 8.75 11.38 5.38
CA PRO A 32 9.43 12.67 5.34
C PRO A 32 8.42 13.80 5.54
N ALA A 33 8.80 14.85 6.28
CA ALA A 33 7.89 15.94 6.68
C ALA A 33 7.19 16.65 5.51
N ASP A 34 7.68 16.48 4.29
CA ASP A 34 7.19 17.05 3.04
C ASP A 34 6.34 16.10 2.18
N THR A 35 6.01 14.90 2.70
CA THR A 35 5.29 13.84 1.97
C THR A 35 4.00 13.43 2.68
N GLU A 36 2.88 13.56 1.98
CA GLU A 36 1.54 13.17 2.43
C GLU A 36 1.11 11.89 1.69
N ILE A 37 0.79 10.85 2.44
CA ILE A 37 0.28 9.57 1.92
C ILE A 37 -1.16 9.40 2.40
N LYS A 38 -2.09 9.22 1.47
CA LYS A 38 -3.51 8.89 1.75
C LYS A 38 -3.83 7.55 1.18
N ILE A 39 -4.30 6.65 2.04
CA ILE A 39 -4.74 5.31 1.65
C ILE A 39 -6.23 5.19 1.94
N SER A 40 -7.00 4.71 0.97
CA SER A 40 -8.43 4.46 1.13
C SER A 40 -8.89 3.25 0.33
N ILE A 41 -10.06 2.71 0.71
CA ILE A 41 -10.73 1.62 0.00
C ILE A 41 -12.02 2.13 -0.64
N SER A 42 -12.22 1.82 -1.92
CA SER A 42 -13.48 2.00 -2.63
C SER A 42 -13.98 0.65 -3.15
N GLY A 43 -14.99 0.08 -2.48
CA GLY A 43 -15.46 -1.28 -2.79
C GLY A 43 -14.36 -2.33 -2.60
N LYS A 44 -13.88 -2.91 -3.70
CA LYS A 44 -12.76 -3.88 -3.75
C LYS A 44 -11.44 -3.27 -4.26
N ARG A 45 -11.38 -1.95 -4.36
CA ARG A 45 -10.23 -1.20 -4.88
C ARG A 45 -9.48 -0.50 -3.75
N LEU A 46 -8.16 -0.69 -3.72
CA LEU A 46 -7.23 0.11 -2.93
C LEU A 46 -6.79 1.33 -3.72
N LEU A 47 -6.90 2.49 -3.10
CA LEU A 47 -6.46 3.78 -3.64
C LEU A 47 -5.37 4.33 -2.74
N ILE A 48 -4.22 4.64 -3.32
CA ILE A 48 -3.12 5.29 -2.61
C ILE A 48 -2.71 6.54 -3.35
N LYS A 49 -2.83 7.67 -2.67
CA LYS A 49 -2.43 8.97 -3.16
C LYS A 49 -1.20 9.44 -2.40
N ILE A 50 -0.13 9.75 -3.12
CA ILE A 50 1.13 10.24 -2.56
C ILE A 50 1.37 11.62 -3.14
N ILE A 51 1.53 12.62 -2.27
CA ILE A 51 1.88 13.99 -2.65
C ILE A 51 3.16 14.35 -1.93
N SER A 52 4.17 14.82 -2.64
CA SER A 52 5.40 15.32 -2.02
C SER A 52 5.79 16.69 -2.56
N SER A 53 6.32 17.52 -1.68
CA SER A 53 6.93 18.82 -2.02
C SER A 53 8.46 18.78 -2.03
N GLY A 54 9.05 17.61 -1.74
CA GLY A 54 10.49 17.35 -1.71
C GLY A 54 11.13 17.15 -3.07
N ASP A 55 12.32 16.56 -3.08
CA ASP A 55 13.02 16.20 -4.31
C ASP A 55 12.42 14.94 -4.97
N LEU A 56 12.48 14.90 -6.30
CA LEU A 56 11.92 13.79 -7.08
C LEU A 56 12.56 12.42 -6.75
N PRO A 57 13.89 12.29 -6.57
CA PRO A 57 14.50 11.03 -6.13
C PRO A 57 13.96 10.48 -4.80
N SER A 58 13.82 11.32 -3.77
CA SER A 58 13.25 10.91 -2.48
C SER A 58 11.79 10.47 -2.64
N PHE A 59 11.00 11.22 -3.41
CA PHE A 59 9.62 10.86 -3.73
C PHE A 59 9.52 9.49 -4.40
N LEU A 60 10.35 9.23 -5.43
CA LEU A 60 10.36 7.94 -6.12
C LEU A 60 10.75 6.79 -5.20
N ARG A 61 11.70 7.00 -4.27
CA ARG A 61 12.07 5.99 -3.26
C ARG A 61 10.88 5.63 -2.37
N THR A 62 10.13 6.62 -1.89
CA THR A 62 8.92 6.38 -1.09
C THR A 62 7.86 5.61 -1.89
N VAL A 63 7.70 5.90 -3.18
CA VAL A 63 6.80 5.14 -4.05
C VAL A 63 7.26 3.69 -4.22
N ASP A 64 8.55 3.46 -4.45
CA ASP A 64 9.13 2.12 -4.61
C ASP A 64 8.99 1.30 -3.33
N ASP A 65 9.28 1.89 -2.16
CA ASP A 65 9.13 1.23 -0.85
C ASP A 65 7.67 0.82 -0.60
N LEU A 66 6.71 1.68 -0.96
CA LEU A 66 5.29 1.38 -0.80
C LEU A 66 4.83 0.26 -1.74
N LEU A 67 5.27 0.29 -3.01
CA LEU A 67 4.96 -0.79 -3.97
C LEU A 67 5.54 -2.12 -3.52
N PHE A 68 6.73 -2.12 -2.92
CA PHE A 68 7.35 -3.30 -2.34
C PHE A 68 6.53 -3.85 -1.15
N CYS A 69 6.07 -2.98 -0.25
CA CYS A 69 5.18 -3.37 0.84
C CYS A 69 3.87 -4.00 0.34
N ILE A 70 3.24 -3.42 -0.69
CA ILE A 70 2.03 -3.97 -1.31
C ILE A 70 2.28 -5.38 -1.84
N GLN A 71 3.32 -5.56 -2.65
CA GLN A 71 3.64 -6.88 -3.20
C GLN A 71 3.93 -7.92 -2.11
N THR A 72 4.61 -7.50 -1.04
CA THR A 72 4.93 -8.39 0.08
C THR A 72 3.67 -8.81 0.82
N ALA A 73 2.77 -7.87 1.11
CA ALA A 73 1.47 -8.14 1.72
C ALA A 73 0.61 -9.08 0.87
N GLU A 74 0.54 -8.83 -0.44
CA GLU A 74 -0.21 -9.66 -1.39
C GLU A 74 0.32 -11.11 -1.41
N ARG A 75 1.63 -11.29 -1.43
CA ARG A 75 2.26 -12.63 -1.38
C ARG A 75 1.98 -13.35 -0.08
N ALA A 76 2.01 -12.63 1.05
CA ALA A 76 1.73 -13.21 2.36
C ALA A 76 0.27 -13.71 2.44
N ILE A 77 -0.68 -12.90 1.95
CA ILE A 77 -2.11 -13.27 1.92
C ILE A 77 -2.34 -14.48 0.99
N ALA A 78 -1.78 -14.47 -0.22
CA ALA A 78 -1.92 -15.59 -1.16
C ALA A 78 -1.33 -16.91 -0.60
N SER A 79 -0.31 -16.82 0.25
CA SER A 79 0.29 -17.99 0.93
C SER A 79 -0.59 -18.53 2.06
N LEU A 80 -1.45 -17.71 2.66
CA LEU A 80 -2.40 -18.12 3.70
C LEU A 80 -3.66 -18.73 3.08
N ASP A 81 -4.12 -18.20 1.94
CA ASP A 81 -5.29 -18.75 1.21
C ASP A 81 -5.00 -20.11 0.55
N SER A 82 -3.72 -20.49 0.41
CA SER A 82 -3.29 -21.75 -0.19
C SER A 82 -2.96 -22.86 0.82
N ASP A 83 -3.22 -22.66 2.12
CA ASP A 83 -3.09 -23.71 3.14
C ASP A 83 -4.45 -24.38 3.45
N PRO A 84 -4.75 -25.59 2.90
CA PRO A 84 -6.01 -26.28 3.15
C PRO A 84 -6.11 -26.92 4.56
N ASN A 85 -5.18 -26.65 5.48
CA ASN A 85 -5.19 -27.28 6.80
C ASN A 85 -4.66 -26.39 7.93
N PRO A 86 -5.51 -25.58 8.60
CA PRO A 86 -5.12 -24.96 9.86
C PRO A 86 -5.04 -26.06 10.91
N ARG A 87 -3.82 -26.46 11.27
CA ARG A 87 -3.61 -27.30 12.45
C ARG A 87 -3.92 -26.47 13.69
N GLY A 88 -5.14 -26.61 14.20
CA GLY A 88 -5.61 -26.17 15.51
C GLY A 88 -6.67 -27.13 16.01
#